data_AF-A0A6A0JUG4-F1
#
_entry.id   AF-A0A6A0JUG4-F1
#
_cell.length_a   1.000
_cell.length_b   1.000
_cell.length_c   1.000
_cell.angle_alpha   90.00
_cell.angle_beta   90.00
_cell.angle_gamma   90.00
#
_symmetry.space_group_name_H-M   'P 1'
#
loop_
_entity.id
_entity.type
_entity.pdbx_description
1 polymer ?
#
loop_
_entity_poly.entity_id
_entity_poly.type
_entity_poly.pdbx_seq_one_letter_code
_entity_poly.pdbx_strand_id
1 'polypeptide(L)'
;MDLQIINLNCYNRGNMETENSKSFEELIENLEEIVSSLDKGGLSLDEASIMYEKGMKLASEATKILESTEMKIKKIKNEYESSEGSENVDN
;
A
#
# COMPACT_ATOMS: atom_id res chain seq x y z
N MET A 1 -19.98 0.18 24.41
CA MET A 1 -21.08 1.16 24.46
C MET A 1 -20.45 2.51 24.71
N ASP A 2 -20.38 3.46 23.79
CA ASP A 2 -20.92 3.52 22.45
C ASP A 2 -20.05 4.44 21.59
N LEU A 3 -19.93 4.04 20.32
CA LEU A 3 -19.51 4.86 19.21
C LEU A 3 -20.55 5.95 18.96
N GLN A 4 -20.14 7.22 19.03
CA GLN A 4 -20.64 8.29 18.15
C GLN A 4 -19.44 9.17 17.79
N ILE A 5 -18.70 8.76 16.76
CA ILE A 5 -18.85 9.28 15.39
C ILE A 5 -18.37 10.74 15.32
N ILE A 6 -17.06 10.89 15.17
CA ILE A 6 -16.49 12.08 14.55
C ILE A 6 -16.97 12.06 13.09
N ASN A 7 -17.83 13.04 12.82
CA ASN A 7 -18.48 13.43 11.58
C ASN A 7 -17.86 12.89 10.28
N LEU A 8 -18.64 12.02 9.64
CA LEU A 8 -18.42 11.30 8.39
C LEU A 8 -18.53 12.19 7.13
N ASN A 9 -17.93 13.40 7.12
CA ASN A 9 -18.03 14.32 5.98
C ASN A 9 -16.68 14.88 5.48
N CYS A 10 -15.59 14.14 5.66
CA CYS A 10 -14.30 14.45 5.01
C CYS A 10 -13.79 13.34 4.09
N TYR A 11 -14.58 12.29 3.81
CA TYR A 11 -14.22 11.23 2.86
C TYR A 11 -15.09 11.26 1.59
N ASN A 12 -15.23 12.44 0.98
CA ASN A 12 -15.72 12.56 -0.39
C ASN A 12 -14.69 13.31 -1.23
N ARG A 13 -13.53 12.68 -1.43
CA ARG A 13 -12.58 13.06 -2.48
C ARG A 13 -12.11 11.84 -3.24
N GLY A 14 -12.82 11.53 -4.32
CA GLY A 14 -12.38 10.62 -5.37
C GLY A 14 -12.81 9.18 -5.17
N ASN A 15 -13.96 8.82 -5.72
CA ASN A 15 -14.20 7.43 -6.13
C ASN A 15 -13.14 7.05 -7.18
N MET A 16 -12.09 6.33 -6.77
CA MET A 16 -11.23 5.56 -7.67
C MET A 16 -10.34 4.54 -6.93
N GLU A 17 -10.83 3.84 -5.90
CA GLU A 17 -10.01 2.83 -5.19
C GLU A 17 -10.86 1.66 -4.70
N THR A 18 -10.93 0.53 -5.43
CA THR A 18 -11.64 -0.65 -4.90
C THR A 18 -11.02 -2.01 -5.25
N GLU A 19 -10.04 -2.09 -6.15
CA GLU A 19 -9.41 -3.37 -6.55
C GLU A 19 -7.93 -3.49 -6.17
N ASN A 20 -7.18 -2.36 -6.09
CA ASN A 20 -5.73 -2.39 -5.84
C ASN A 20 -5.34 -2.10 -4.37
N SER A 21 -6.10 -1.24 -3.67
CA SER A 21 -6.37 -1.46 -2.24
C SER A 21 -7.15 -2.79 -2.14
N LYS A 22 -7.47 -3.42 -1.02
CA LYS A 22 -7.78 -4.86 -0.95
C LYS A 22 -6.61 -5.74 -1.40
N SER A 23 -6.12 -5.68 -2.64
CA SER A 23 -4.99 -6.51 -3.06
C SER A 23 -3.71 -6.21 -2.28
N PHE A 24 -3.42 -4.94 -1.98
CA PHE A 24 -2.25 -4.59 -1.18
C PHE A 24 -2.39 -4.99 0.29
N GLU A 25 -3.51 -4.68 0.93
CA GLU A 25 -3.72 -5.01 2.33
C GLU A 25 -3.92 -6.52 2.56
N GLU A 26 -4.49 -7.26 1.61
CA GLU A 26 -4.47 -8.74 1.61
C GLU A 26 -3.04 -9.29 1.52
N LEU A 27 -2.16 -8.70 0.69
CA LEU A 27 -0.75 -9.12 0.64
C LEU A 27 -0.04 -8.91 1.98
N ILE A 28 -0.32 -7.79 2.65
CA ILE A 28 0.26 -7.47 3.96
C ILE A 28 -0.29 -8.40 5.04
N GLU A 29 -1.61 -8.63 5.10
CA GLU A 29 -2.22 -9.57 6.05
C GLU A 29 -1.62 -10.98 5.91
N ASN A 30 -1.53 -11.50 4.67
CA ASN A 30 -0.92 -12.80 4.41
C ASN A 30 0.57 -12.84 4.81
N LEU A 31 1.31 -11.75 4.62
CA LEU A 31 2.71 -11.66 5.03
C LEU A 31 2.84 -11.68 6.57
N GLU A 32 1.98 -10.97 7.28
CA GLU A 32 1.93 -10.96 8.75
C GLU A 32 1.61 -12.34 9.32
N GLU A 33 0.70 -13.08 8.69
CA GLU A 33 0.40 -14.47 9.08
C GLU A 33 1.62 -15.39 8.93
N ILE A 34 2.38 -15.25 7.84
CA ILE A 34 3.62 -16.01 7.61
C ILE A 34 4.66 -15.65 8.67
N VAL A 35 4.89 -14.35 8.93
CA VAL A 35 5.84 -13.89 9.95
C VAL A 35 5.44 -14.42 11.32
N SER A 36 4.16 -14.31 11.69
CA SER A 36 3.62 -14.85 12.94
C SER A 36 3.87 -16.35 13.08
N SER A 37 3.72 -17.10 11.98
CA SER A 37 3.94 -18.55 11.97
C SER A 37 5.41 -18.92 12.11
N LEU A 38 6.31 -18.16 11.46
CA LEU A 38 7.77 -18.34 11.60
C LEU A 38 8.24 -17.98 13.02
N ASP A 39 7.76 -16.88 13.60
CA ASP A 39 8.12 -16.41 14.93
C ASP A 39 7.65 -17.34 16.05
N LYS A 40 6.44 -17.93 15.90
CA LYS A 40 5.93 -18.94 16.84
C LYS A 40 6.81 -20.20 16.86
N GLY A 41 7.52 -20.49 15.77
CA GLY A 41 8.28 -21.72 15.61
C GLY A 41 7.39 -22.96 15.57
N GLY A 42 7.95 -24.13 15.90
CA GLY A 42 7.22 -25.41 15.85
C GLY A 42 7.05 -25.99 14.44
N LEU A 43 7.61 -25.32 13.43
CA LEU A 43 7.69 -25.81 12.05
C LEU A 43 8.92 -26.70 11.88
N SER A 44 8.80 -27.72 11.03
CA SER A 44 9.97 -28.43 10.50
C SER A 44 10.81 -27.50 9.61
N LEU A 45 12.05 -27.91 9.32
CA LEU A 45 12.95 -27.14 8.46
C LEU A 45 12.34 -26.91 7.06
N ASP A 46 11.71 -27.94 6.48
CA ASP A 46 11.10 -27.86 5.16
C ASP A 46 9.90 -26.90 5.16
N GLU A 47 9.04 -26.97 6.18
CA GLU A 47 7.91 -26.05 6.34
C GLU A 47 8.35 -24.60 6.53
N ALA A 48 9.37 -24.38 7.37
CA ALA A 48 9.94 -23.06 7.58
C ALA A 48 10.55 -22.50 6.29
N SER A 49 11.23 -23.34 5.50
CA SER A 49 11.78 -22.93 4.19
C SER A 49 10.67 -22.52 3.22
N ILE A 50 9.58 -23.30 3.13
CA ILE A 50 8.44 -22.99 2.26
C ILE A 50 7.76 -21.70 2.71
N MET A 51 7.55 -21.50 4.01
CA MET A 51 6.95 -20.28 4.56
C MET A 51 7.82 -19.05 4.26
N TYR A 52 9.14 -19.17 4.44
CA TYR A 52 10.08 -18.09 4.13
C TYR A 52 10.03 -17.71 2.65
N GLU A 53 10.09 -18.67 1.74
CA GLU A 53 9.99 -18.41 0.30
C GLU A 53 8.68 -17.70 -0.09
N LYS A 54 7.55 -18.12 0.51
CA LYS A 54 6.25 -17.46 0.31
C LYS A 54 6.27 -16.02 0.84
N GLY A 55 6.78 -15.81 2.05
CA GLY A 55 6.92 -14.47 2.63
C GLY A 55 7.76 -13.54 1.76
N MET A 56 8.86 -14.05 1.18
CA MET A 56 9.70 -13.27 0.26
C MET A 56 8.98 -12.86 -1.03
N LYS A 57 8.12 -13.74 -1.56
CA LYS A 57 7.30 -13.41 -2.75
C LYS A 57 6.29 -12.31 -2.42
N LEU A 58 5.55 -12.44 -1.32
CA LEU A 58 4.58 -11.42 -0.89
C LEU A 58 5.24 -10.06 -0.64
N ALA A 59 6.39 -10.04 0.05
CA ALA A 59 7.14 -8.81 0.29
C ALA A 59 7.61 -8.14 -1.01
N SER A 60 8.03 -8.94 -2.00
CA SER A 60 8.40 -8.42 -3.33
C SER A 60 7.20 -7.82 -4.06
N GLU A 61 6.03 -8.46 -3.99
CA GLU A 61 4.81 -7.96 -4.62
C GLU A 61 4.32 -6.66 -3.99
N ALA A 62 4.29 -6.59 -2.65
CA ALA A 62 3.98 -5.37 -1.91
C ALA A 62 4.91 -4.21 -2.32
N THR A 63 6.22 -4.48 -2.45
CA THR A 63 7.21 -3.48 -2.89
C THR A 63 6.89 -2.95 -4.29
N LYS A 64 6.53 -3.81 -5.24
CA LYS A 64 6.16 -3.38 -6.60
C LYS A 64 4.92 -2.48 -6.62
N ILE A 65 3.93 -2.76 -5.77
CA ILE A 65 2.74 -1.92 -5.64
C ILE A 65 3.11 -0.53 -5.13
N LEU A 66 3.97 -0.46 -4.10
CA LEU A 66 4.47 0.80 -3.55
C LEU A 66 5.23 1.60 -4.60
N GLU A 67 6.17 0.98 -5.32
CA GLU A 67 6.95 1.61 -6.38
C GLU A 67 6.04 2.15 -7.50
N SER A 68 5.07 1.35 -7.96
CA SER A 68 4.10 1.77 -8.99
C SER A 68 3.27 2.96 -8.53
N THR A 69 2.85 2.96 -7.26
CA THR A 69 2.06 4.04 -6.66
C THR A 69 2.90 5.31 -6.54
N GLU A 70 4.14 5.21 -6.10
CA GLU A 70 5.08 6.34 -6.02
C GLU A 70 5.31 6.97 -7.40
N MET A 71 5.51 6.14 -8.44
CA MET A 71 5.67 6.62 -9.81
C MET A 71 4.43 7.39 -10.30
N LYS A 72 3.23 6.89 -10.00
CA LYS A 72 1.96 7.57 -10.35
C LYS A 72 1.87 8.94 -9.66
N ILE A 73 2.17 9.00 -8.36
CA ILE A 73 2.17 10.26 -7.59
C ILE A 73 3.17 11.26 -8.17
N LYS A 74 4.41 10.82 -8.45
CA LYS A 74 5.45 11.68 -9.07
C LYS A 74 4.99 12.23 -10.42
N LYS A 75 4.37 11.40 -11.26
CA LYS A 75 3.84 11.84 -12.56
C LYS A 75 2.78 12.92 -12.40
N ILE A 76 1.80 12.72 -11.53
CA ILE A 76 0.74 13.70 -11.25
C ILE A 76 1.35 15.03 -10.75
N LYS A 77 2.31 14.96 -9.83
CA LYS A 77 3.01 16.14 -9.32
C LYS A 77 3.72 16.91 -10.43
N ASN A 78 4.48 16.22 -11.28
CA ASN A 78 5.22 16.85 -12.37
C ASN A 78 4.26 17.48 -13.41
N GLU A 79 3.14 16.83 -13.72
CA GLU A 79 2.11 17.37 -14.61
C GLU A 79 1.50 18.65 -14.04
N TYR A 80 1.20 18.66 -12.73
CA TYR A 80 0.69 19.84 -12.02
C TYR A 80 1.70 21.01 -12.07
N GLU A 81 2.96 20.75 -11.70
CA GLU A 81 4.05 21.75 -11.73
C GLU A 81 4.31 22.28 -13.15
N SER A 82 4.15 21.43 -14.18
CA SER A 82 4.28 21.84 -15.58
C SER A 82 3.08 22.66 -16.09
N SER A 83 1.92 22.54 -15.44
CA SER A 83 0.69 23.25 -15.81
C SER A 83 0.50 24.59 -15.09
N GLU A 84 1.16 24.82 -13.95
CA GLU A 84 1.13 26.09 -13.21
C GLU A 84 2.36 26.99 -13.47
N GLY A 85 3.16 26.68 -14.49
CA GLY A 85 4.27 27.52 -14.97
C GLY A 85 3.87 28.71 -15.85
N SER A 86 2.64 29.24 -15.70
CA SER A 86 2.23 30.47 -16.40
C SER A 86 1.23 31.32 -15.59
N GLU A 87 1.66 31.90 -14.47
CA GLU A 87 1.18 33.22 -14.06
C GLU A 87 2.38 34.12 -13.73
N ASN A 88 2.42 35.25 -14.44
CA ASN A 88 3.47 36.26 -14.52
C ASN A 88 3.56 37.11 -13.22
N VAL A 89 4.50 38.09 -13.20
CA VAL A 89 4.59 39.35 -12.40
C VAL A 89 5.99 39.45 -11.72
N ASP A 90 6.84 40.48 -11.84
CA ASP A 90 6.81 41.78 -12.53
C ASP A 90 8.25 42.35 -12.64
N ASN A 91 8.44 43.21 -13.65
CA ASN A 91 9.49 44.22 -13.87
C ASN A 91 10.91 43.80 -14.33
#